data_AF-A0A8S3X2M1-F1
#
_entry.id   AF-A0A8S3X2M1-F1
#
_cell.length_a   1.000
_cell.length_b   1.000
_cell.length_c   1.000
_cell.angle_alpha   90.00
_cell.angle_beta   90.00
_cell.angle_gamma   90.00
#
_symmetry.space_group_name_H-M   'P 1'
#
loop_
_entity.id
_entity.type
_entity.pdbx_description
1 polymer ?
#
loop_
_entity_poly.entity_id
_entity_poly.type
_entity_poly.pdbx_seq_one_letter_code
_entity_poly.pdbx_strand_id
1 'polypeptide(L)'
;MLARPTPRRLRSLWDEKCAILPADRRDKIKSALEEDYFLSPEQTEQYFQALNKSKRWSGLNETVSRKEKAEMERELRQREKWLIDFSAQVAYRLCDYIAKGEKEMLVSNRLRSIADVVLERVAEILGEPKPSRSHPGRLARFMVAISDRIAVWIENAVYRANALEWRESETFDDHVRLDGDQSQIC
;
A
#
# COMPACT_ATOMS: atom_id res chain seq x y z
N MET A 1 0.38 -36.03 -9.19
CA MET A 1 1.78 -35.86 -8.74
C MET A 1 1.92 -34.43 -8.22
N LEU A 2 2.09 -34.24 -6.92
CA LEU A 2 2.31 -32.92 -6.34
C LEU A 2 3.68 -32.41 -6.82
N ALA A 3 3.72 -31.22 -7.43
CA ALA A 3 4.94 -30.63 -7.95
C ALA A 3 6.00 -30.56 -6.83
N ARG A 4 7.16 -31.20 -7.05
CA ARG A 4 8.30 -31.08 -6.11
C ARG A 4 8.69 -29.59 -6.05
N PRO A 5 8.73 -28.98 -4.85
CA PRO A 5 9.17 -27.59 -4.73
C PRO A 5 10.59 -27.44 -5.23
N THR A 6 10.92 -26.32 -5.89
CA THR A 6 12.27 -26.10 -6.40
C THR A 6 13.28 -26.02 -5.23
N PRO A 7 14.51 -26.56 -5.39
CA PRO A 7 15.51 -26.62 -4.31
C PRO A 7 15.84 -25.25 -3.71
N ARG A 8 15.88 -24.21 -4.56
CA ARG A 8 16.07 -22.81 -4.13
C ARG A 8 14.95 -22.33 -3.21
N ARG A 9 13.71 -22.73 -3.47
CA ARG A 9 12.54 -22.35 -2.66
C ARG A 9 12.52 -23.10 -1.33
N LEU A 10 12.94 -24.37 -1.31
CA LEU A 10 13.12 -25.12 -0.06
C LEU A 10 14.21 -24.52 0.82
N ARG A 11 15.31 -24.04 0.21
CA ARG A 11 16.41 -23.37 0.92
C ARG A 11 16.00 -22.02 1.51
N SER A 12 15.32 -21.17 0.75
CA SER A 12 14.75 -19.91 1.27
C SER A 12 13.76 -20.18 2.41
N LEU A 13 12.90 -21.19 2.27
CA LEU A 13 11.95 -21.57 3.33
C LEU A 13 12.65 -22.09 4.60
N TRP A 14 13.74 -22.83 4.44
CA TRP A 14 14.59 -23.26 5.55
C TRP A 14 15.26 -22.06 6.24
N ASP A 15 15.85 -21.15 5.48
CA ASP A 15 16.59 -20.02 6.03
C ASP A 15 15.67 -19.05 6.79
N GLU A 16 14.45 -18.80 6.27
CA GLU A 16 13.51 -17.83 6.84
C GLU A 16 12.61 -18.39 7.95
N LYS A 17 12.20 -19.67 7.88
CA LYS A 17 11.09 -20.19 8.72
C LYS A 17 11.42 -21.44 9.54
N CYS A 18 12.64 -21.96 9.48
CA CYS A 18 13.04 -23.19 10.20
C CYS A 18 12.80 -23.11 11.73
N ALA A 19 12.96 -21.94 12.35
CA ALA A 19 12.70 -21.76 13.78
C ALA A 19 11.22 -21.92 14.18
N ILE A 20 10.30 -21.68 13.25
CA ILE A 20 8.85 -21.69 13.49
C ILE A 20 8.23 -23.03 13.05
N LEU A 21 8.95 -23.83 12.26
CA LEU A 21 8.46 -25.10 11.74
C LEU A 21 8.58 -26.25 12.75
N PRO A 22 7.57 -27.14 12.85
CA PRO A 22 7.66 -28.39 13.62
C PRO A 22 8.82 -29.27 13.16
N ALA A 23 9.38 -30.07 14.08
CA ALA A 23 10.54 -30.94 13.82
C ALA A 23 10.32 -31.86 12.60
N ASP A 24 9.16 -32.53 12.52
CA ASP A 24 8.80 -33.42 11.42
C ASP A 24 8.81 -32.75 10.03
N ARG A 25 8.53 -31.44 9.98
CA ARG A 25 8.56 -30.67 8.72
C ARG A 25 9.96 -30.24 8.36
N ARG A 26 10.81 -29.97 9.35
CA ARG A 26 12.23 -29.69 9.14
C ARG A 26 12.93 -30.91 8.56
N ASP A 27 12.69 -32.09 9.12
CA ASP A 27 13.35 -33.31 8.66
C ASP A 27 12.98 -33.64 7.21
N LYS A 28 11.72 -33.40 6.81
CA LYS A 28 11.29 -33.55 5.42
C LYS A 28 11.95 -32.57 4.45
N ILE A 29 12.15 -31.31 4.87
CA ILE A 29 12.87 -30.32 4.05
C ILE A 29 14.35 -30.68 3.96
N LYS A 30 14.93 -31.19 5.06
CA LYS A 30 16.31 -31.64 5.12
C LYS A 30 16.54 -32.83 4.18
N SER A 31 15.71 -33.87 4.26
CA SER A 31 15.80 -35.04 3.37
C SER A 31 15.53 -34.71 1.89
N ALA A 32 14.62 -33.78 1.61
CA ALA A 32 14.39 -33.32 0.23
C ALA A 32 15.60 -32.55 -0.33
N LEU A 33 16.28 -31.75 0.50
CA LEU A 33 17.53 -31.07 0.11
C LEU A 33 18.72 -32.05 0.01
N GLU A 34 18.75 -33.11 0.82
CA GLU A 34 19.74 -34.20 0.74
C GLU A 34 19.63 -34.94 -0.61
N GLU A 35 18.42 -35.32 -1.00
CA GLU A 35 18.14 -35.99 -2.28
C GLU A 35 18.46 -35.08 -3.48
N ASP A 36 18.05 -33.81 -3.45
CA ASP A 36 18.17 -32.90 -4.60
C ASP A 36 19.60 -32.38 -4.85
N TYR A 37 20.46 -32.35 -3.82
CA TYR A 37 21.86 -31.90 -3.94
C TYR A 37 22.87 -33.06 -4.01
N PHE A 38 22.43 -34.32 -4.01
CA PHE A 38 23.28 -35.53 -3.99
C PHE A 38 24.39 -35.48 -2.92
N LEU A 39 24.09 -34.91 -1.75
CA LEU A 39 25.06 -34.75 -0.68
C LEU A 39 25.11 -36.03 0.17
N SER A 40 26.31 -36.50 0.53
CA SER A 40 26.41 -37.58 1.51
C SER A 40 25.86 -37.12 2.88
N PRO A 41 25.37 -38.04 3.73
CA PRO A 41 24.84 -37.66 5.06
C PRO A 41 25.84 -36.84 5.88
N GLU A 42 27.12 -37.16 5.77
CA GLU A 42 28.22 -36.45 6.42
C GLU A 42 28.45 -35.05 5.84
N GLN A 43 28.37 -34.89 4.51
CA GLN A 43 28.50 -33.59 3.85
C GLN A 43 27.32 -32.67 4.18
N THR A 44 26.13 -33.24 4.30
CA THR A 44 24.93 -32.51 4.69
C THR A 44 25.02 -32.03 6.13
N GLU A 45 25.47 -32.89 7.04
CA GLU A 45 25.64 -32.53 8.44
C GLU A 45 26.75 -31.48 8.62
N GLN A 46 27.87 -31.59 7.91
CA GLN A 46 28.92 -30.56 7.90
C GLN A 46 28.41 -29.24 7.32
N TYR A 47 27.61 -29.29 6.25
CA TYR A 47 27.00 -28.11 5.65
C TYR A 47 26.03 -27.40 6.60
N PHE A 48 25.13 -28.14 7.27
CA PHE A 48 24.22 -27.55 8.26
C PHE A 48 24.94 -27.13 9.56
N GLN A 49 26.02 -27.81 9.97
CA GLN A 49 26.87 -27.37 11.06
C GLN A 49 27.62 -26.07 10.71
N ALA A 50 28.11 -25.93 9.48
CA ALA A 50 28.73 -24.70 8.99
C ALA A 50 27.72 -23.55 8.90
N LEU A 51 26.47 -23.83 8.51
CA LEU A 51 25.36 -22.86 8.50
C LEU A 51 24.96 -22.42 9.91
N ASN A 52 24.92 -23.34 10.87
CA ASN A 52 24.66 -23.01 12.28
C ASN A 52 25.83 -22.25 12.93
N LYS A 53 27.08 -22.57 12.57
CA LYS A 53 28.27 -21.79 12.99
C LYS A 53 28.30 -20.42 12.34
N SER A 54 27.90 -20.31 11.07
CA SER A 54 27.70 -19.05 10.35
C SER A 54 26.59 -18.22 11.02
N LYS A 55 25.45 -18.79 11.41
CA LYS A 55 24.43 -18.07 12.21
C LYS A 55 24.96 -17.60 13.57
N ARG A 56 25.82 -18.39 14.25
CA ARG A 56 26.49 -17.95 15.48
C ARG A 56 27.48 -16.79 15.26
N TRP A 57 28.12 -16.72 14.10
CA TRP A 57 29.03 -15.62 13.74
C TRP A 57 28.31 -14.42 13.10
N SER A 58 27.19 -14.62 12.40
CA SER A 58 26.28 -13.54 11.95
C SER A 58 25.57 -12.88 13.13
N GLY A 59 25.31 -13.63 14.21
CA GLY A 59 24.86 -13.04 15.48
C GLY A 59 25.88 -12.12 16.17
N LEU A 60 27.15 -12.09 15.73
CA LEU A 60 28.15 -11.15 16.23
C LEU A 60 28.18 -9.84 15.43
N ASN A 61 27.65 -9.82 14.20
CA ASN A 61 27.62 -8.63 13.33
C ASN A 61 26.21 -8.10 13.02
N GLU A 62 25.16 -8.75 13.49
CA GLU A 62 23.78 -8.30 13.28
C GLU A 62 23.18 -7.72 14.57
N THR A 63 23.96 -6.90 15.26
CA THR A 63 23.35 -5.79 15.98
C THR A 63 22.89 -4.81 14.90
N VAL A 64 21.63 -4.94 14.43
CA VAL A 64 20.94 -3.77 13.86
C VAL A 64 21.20 -2.66 14.87
N SER A 65 22.00 -1.69 14.45
CA SER A 65 22.64 -0.80 15.40
C SER A 65 21.53 -0.16 16.21
N ARG A 66 21.67 -0.01 17.53
CA ARG A 66 20.68 0.73 18.34
C ARG A 66 20.33 2.08 17.67
N LYS A 67 21.28 2.62 16.91
CA LYS A 67 21.14 3.79 16.04
C LYS A 67 20.14 3.62 14.89
N GLU A 68 20.19 2.52 14.14
CA GLU A 68 19.27 2.24 13.02
C GLU A 68 17.84 1.96 13.51
N LYS A 69 17.68 1.24 14.63
CA LYS A 69 16.35 1.06 15.24
C LYS A 69 15.77 2.40 15.72
N ALA A 70 16.59 3.23 16.36
CA ALA A 70 16.17 4.56 16.80
C ALA A 70 15.86 5.49 15.61
N GLU A 71 16.54 5.34 14.48
CA GLU A 71 16.28 6.08 13.26
C GLU A 71 14.95 5.64 12.62
N MET A 72 14.73 4.34 12.49
CA MET A 72 13.44 3.78 12.04
C MET A 72 12.27 4.22 12.93
N GLU A 73 12.44 4.22 14.26
CA GLU A 73 11.42 4.73 15.18
C GLU A 73 11.18 6.23 15.02
N ARG A 74 12.22 7.03 14.75
CA ARG A 74 12.05 8.47 14.48
C ARG A 74 11.32 8.70 13.17
N GLU A 75 11.64 7.96 12.12
CA GLU A 75 10.93 8.04 10.84
C GLU A 75 9.46 7.68 10.99
N LEU A 76 9.15 6.61 11.75
CA LEU A 76 7.77 6.23 12.03
C LEU A 76 7.01 7.33 12.77
N ARG A 77 7.62 7.92 13.81
CA ARG A 77 7.01 9.06 14.53
C ARG A 77 6.85 10.29 13.64
N GLN A 78 7.77 10.54 12.71
CA GLN A 78 7.65 11.63 11.74
C GLN A 78 6.52 11.39 10.76
N ARG A 79 6.36 10.16 10.26
CA ARG A 79 5.24 9.77 9.40
C ARG A 79 3.91 9.88 10.12
N GLU A 80 3.85 9.41 11.36
CA GLU A 80 2.66 9.52 12.21
C GLU A 80 2.31 10.99 12.45
N LYS A 81 3.28 11.82 12.84
CA LYS A 81 3.10 13.26 12.99
C LYS A 81 2.63 13.92 11.69
N TRP A 82 3.26 13.59 10.56
CA TRP A 82 2.85 14.09 9.25
C TRP A 82 1.41 13.70 8.93
N LEU A 83 1.01 12.46 9.23
CA LEU A 83 -0.36 12.00 9.02
C LEU A 83 -1.36 12.77 9.87
N ILE A 84 -1.02 13.02 11.15
CA ILE A 84 -1.83 13.81 12.07
C ILE A 84 -1.95 15.25 11.55
N ASP A 85 -0.84 15.90 11.22
CA ASP A 85 -0.81 17.27 10.74
C ASP A 85 -1.55 17.43 9.40
N PHE A 86 -1.38 16.47 8.48
CA PHE A 86 -2.10 16.41 7.22
C PHE A 86 -3.60 16.22 7.45
N SER A 87 -3.99 15.27 8.30
CA SER A 87 -5.40 15.01 8.60
C SER A 87 -6.07 16.22 9.26
N ALA A 88 -5.36 16.94 10.12
CA ALA A 88 -5.83 18.17 10.74
C ALA A 88 -6.02 19.28 9.71
N GLN A 89 -5.07 19.45 8.78
CA GLN A 89 -5.19 20.43 7.70
C GLN A 89 -6.35 20.09 6.75
N VAL A 90 -6.50 18.81 6.38
CA VAL A 90 -7.60 18.34 5.54
C VAL A 90 -8.93 18.54 6.24
N ALA A 91 -9.04 18.18 7.52
CA ALA A 91 -10.24 18.40 8.31
C ALA A 91 -10.59 19.89 8.40
N TYR A 92 -9.60 20.75 8.66
CA TYR A 92 -9.80 22.20 8.71
C TYR A 92 -10.28 22.76 7.37
N ARG A 93 -9.65 22.37 6.26
CA ARG A 93 -10.03 22.80 4.91
C ARG A 93 -11.40 22.28 4.49
N LEU A 94 -11.75 21.04 4.88
CA LEU A 94 -13.08 20.48 4.67
C LEU A 94 -14.13 21.23 5.49
N CYS A 95 -13.87 21.51 6.77
CA CYS A 95 -14.76 22.30 7.61
C CYS A 95 -14.97 23.71 7.04
N ASP A 96 -13.91 24.38 6.57
CA ASP A 96 -13.97 25.69 5.92
C ASP A 96 -14.75 25.63 4.59
N TYR A 97 -14.55 24.58 3.78
CA TYR A 97 -15.29 24.38 2.53
C TYR A 97 -16.78 24.07 2.76
N ILE A 98 -17.10 23.25 3.76
CA ILE A 98 -18.48 22.98 4.17
C ILE A 98 -19.15 24.26 4.70
N ALA A 99 -18.43 25.03 5.53
CA ALA A 99 -18.92 26.28 6.11
C ALA A 99 -19.18 27.37 5.07
N LYS A 100 -18.37 27.41 3.99
CA LYS A 100 -18.55 28.34 2.86
C LYS A 100 -19.81 28.10 2.02
N GLY A 101 -20.55 27.01 2.24
CA GLY A 101 -21.98 26.98 1.97
C GLY A 101 -22.43 27.07 0.50
N GLU A 102 -21.55 26.95 -0.50
CA GLU A 102 -21.97 26.89 -1.90
C GLU A 102 -22.69 25.57 -2.16
N LYS A 103 -24.03 25.56 -2.23
CA LYS A 103 -24.80 24.35 -2.52
C LYS A 103 -24.51 23.86 -3.94
N GLU A 104 -23.39 23.20 -4.14
CA GLU A 104 -23.18 22.35 -5.30
C GLU A 104 -24.15 21.17 -5.14
N MET A 105 -25.32 21.28 -5.77
CA MET A 105 -26.26 20.17 -5.87
C MET A 105 -25.51 18.99 -6.47
N LEU A 106 -25.68 17.79 -5.92
CA LEU A 106 -25.23 16.56 -6.57
C LEU A 106 -26.05 16.35 -7.85
N VAL A 107 -25.58 16.92 -8.95
CA VAL A 107 -26.32 16.92 -10.23
C VAL A 107 -26.29 15.53 -10.89
N SER A 108 -25.25 14.72 -10.65
CA SER A 108 -25.05 13.43 -11.34
C SER A 108 -25.33 12.20 -10.46
N ASN A 109 -25.82 11.12 -11.09
CA ASN A 109 -26.02 9.82 -10.44
C ASN A 109 -24.69 9.24 -9.90
N ARG A 110 -23.59 9.50 -10.61
CA ARG A 110 -22.24 9.10 -10.17
C ARG A 110 -21.83 9.83 -8.88
N LEU A 111 -22.04 11.14 -8.80
CA LEU A 111 -21.79 11.92 -7.58
C LEU A 111 -22.63 11.42 -6.40
N ARG A 112 -23.91 11.09 -6.62
CA ARG A 112 -24.74 10.46 -5.58
C ARG A 112 -24.19 9.13 -5.11
N SER A 113 -23.70 8.28 -6.03
CA SER A 113 -23.07 7.00 -5.68
C SER A 113 -21.80 7.19 -4.86
N ILE A 114 -20.93 8.15 -5.22
CA ILE A 114 -19.73 8.47 -4.44
C ILE A 114 -20.14 8.96 -3.05
N ALA A 115 -21.10 9.87 -2.97
CA ALA A 115 -21.62 10.38 -1.71
C ALA A 115 -22.24 9.27 -0.84
N ASP A 116 -22.93 8.29 -1.43
CA ASP A 116 -23.52 7.16 -0.69
C ASP A 116 -22.46 6.22 -0.11
N VAL A 117 -21.32 6.05 -0.80
CA VAL A 117 -20.16 5.30 -0.29
C VAL A 117 -19.48 6.07 0.84
N VAL A 118 -19.29 7.38 0.67
CA VAL A 118 -18.70 8.24 1.72
C VAL A 118 -19.60 8.26 2.96
N LEU A 119 -20.92 8.38 2.77
CA LEU A 119 -21.90 8.42 3.85
C LEU A 119 -21.88 7.16 4.71
N GLU A 120 -21.70 6.01 4.06
CA GLU A 120 -21.56 4.73 4.76
C GLU A 120 -20.32 4.72 5.64
N ARG A 121 -19.19 5.21 5.14
CA ARG A 121 -17.95 5.32 5.95
C ARG A 121 -18.06 6.35 7.07
N VAL A 122 -18.71 7.48 6.82
CA VAL A 122 -18.96 8.49 7.87
C VAL A 122 -19.85 7.91 8.97
N ALA A 123 -20.87 7.13 8.61
CA ALA A 123 -21.75 6.46 9.56
C ALA A 123 -21.00 5.42 10.41
N GLU A 124 -20.18 4.57 9.78
CA GLU A 124 -19.31 3.61 10.48
C GLU A 124 -18.36 4.30 11.48
N ILE A 125 -17.70 5.38 11.07
CA ILE A 125 -16.76 6.13 11.93
C ILE A 125 -17.47 6.72 13.15
N LEU A 126 -18.69 7.23 12.97
CA LEU A 126 -19.48 7.81 14.05
C LEU A 126 -20.19 6.77 14.91
N GLY A 127 -20.19 5.49 14.51
CA GLY A 127 -20.93 4.42 15.18
C GLY A 127 -22.45 4.54 15.03
N GLU A 128 -22.91 5.31 14.04
CA GLU A 128 -24.32 5.59 13.79
C GLU A 128 -24.83 4.78 12.58
N PRO A 129 -26.11 4.41 12.53
CA PRO A 129 -26.67 3.77 11.35
C PRO A 129 -26.66 4.73 10.16
N LYS A 130 -26.39 4.19 8.95
CA LYS A 130 -26.41 4.97 7.70
C LYS A 130 -27.75 5.72 7.56
N PRO A 131 -27.76 7.05 7.62
CA PRO A 131 -29.02 7.80 7.57
C PRO A 131 -29.56 7.83 6.15
N SER A 132 -30.89 7.84 6.03
CA SER A 132 -31.53 8.20 4.76
C SER A 132 -31.32 9.68 4.45
N ARG A 133 -31.25 10.04 3.17
CA ARG A 133 -31.13 11.44 2.74
C ARG A 133 -32.34 12.31 3.18
N SER A 134 -33.51 11.70 3.40
CA SER A 134 -34.71 12.38 3.90
C SER A 134 -34.83 12.41 5.43
N HIS A 135 -33.81 11.93 6.15
CA HIS A 135 -33.90 11.77 7.59
C HIS A 135 -33.93 13.14 8.31
N PRO A 136 -34.87 13.40 9.23
CA PRO A 136 -35.06 14.73 9.82
C PRO A 136 -33.98 15.11 10.85
N GLY A 137 -33.25 14.12 11.37
CA GLY A 137 -32.25 14.30 12.43
C GLY A 137 -31.13 15.27 12.06
N ARG A 138 -30.70 16.10 13.00
CA ARG A 138 -29.62 17.09 12.79
C ARG A 138 -28.30 16.41 12.42
N LEU A 139 -27.94 15.34 13.15
CA LEU A 139 -26.74 14.55 12.89
C LEU A 139 -26.82 13.86 11.52
N ALA A 140 -27.95 13.22 11.22
CA ALA A 140 -28.20 12.60 9.92
C ALA A 140 -28.04 13.58 8.75
N ARG A 141 -28.64 14.79 8.86
CA ARG A 141 -28.50 15.85 7.85
C ARG A 141 -27.05 16.33 7.71
N PHE A 142 -26.33 16.41 8.83
CA PHE A 142 -24.92 16.78 8.82
C PHE A 142 -24.05 15.73 8.12
N MET A 143 -24.27 14.45 8.42
CA MET A 143 -23.56 13.33 7.77
C MET A 143 -23.81 13.33 6.25
N VAL A 144 -25.06 13.50 5.82
CA VAL A 144 -25.41 13.61 4.40
C VAL A 144 -24.70 14.81 3.76
N ALA A 145 -24.77 15.98 4.39
CA ALA A 145 -24.14 17.19 3.87
C ALA A 145 -22.61 17.08 3.73
N ILE A 146 -21.92 16.46 4.70
CA ILE A 146 -20.48 16.20 4.60
C ILE A 146 -20.19 15.24 3.45
N SER A 147 -20.98 14.17 3.34
CA SER A 147 -20.75 13.12 2.34
C SER A 147 -20.91 13.64 0.93
N ASP A 148 -21.94 14.47 0.70
CA ASP A 148 -22.17 15.15 -0.57
C ASP A 148 -20.99 16.08 -0.93
N ARG A 149 -20.43 16.79 0.07
CA ARG A 149 -19.28 17.70 -0.12
C ARG A 149 -17.98 16.97 -0.45
N ILE A 150 -17.71 15.87 0.26
CA ILE A 150 -16.54 15.03 -0.01
C ILE A 150 -16.65 14.41 -1.41
N ALA A 151 -17.85 13.99 -1.82
CA ALA A 151 -18.06 13.44 -3.17
C ALA A 151 -17.74 14.45 -4.28
N VAL A 152 -18.20 15.69 -4.14
CA VAL A 152 -17.85 16.79 -5.04
C VAL A 152 -16.34 17.04 -5.05
N TRP A 153 -15.70 17.05 -3.87
CA TRP A 153 -14.26 17.24 -3.78
C TRP A 153 -13.47 16.12 -4.47
N ILE A 154 -13.87 14.85 -4.29
CA ILE A 154 -13.27 13.69 -4.97
C ILE A 154 -13.42 13.83 -6.49
N GLU A 155 -14.61 14.18 -6.97
CA GLU A 155 -14.88 14.38 -8.39
C GLU A 155 -13.97 15.46 -8.99
N ASN A 156 -13.87 16.61 -8.34
CA ASN A 156 -13.02 17.72 -8.77
C ASN A 156 -11.53 17.39 -8.67
N ALA A 157 -11.12 16.52 -7.73
CA ALA A 157 -9.75 16.04 -7.64
C ALA A 157 -9.42 15.07 -8.79
N VAL A 158 -10.31 14.11 -9.09
CA VAL A 158 -10.17 13.17 -10.21
C VAL A 158 -10.14 13.92 -11.54
N TYR A 159 -11.05 14.88 -11.74
CA TYR A 159 -11.06 15.71 -12.94
C TYR A 159 -9.73 16.45 -13.15
N ARG A 160 -9.18 17.06 -12.08
CA ARG A 160 -7.89 17.75 -12.14
C ARG A 160 -6.71 16.79 -12.39
N ALA A 161 -6.71 15.62 -11.76
CA ALA A 161 -5.68 14.60 -12.00
C ALA A 161 -5.68 14.15 -13.46
N ASN A 162 -6.86 13.80 -13.99
CA ASN A 162 -6.99 13.42 -15.40
C ASN A 162 -6.54 14.56 -16.31
N ALA A 163 -6.96 15.82 -16.06
CA ALA A 163 -6.56 16.97 -16.87
C ALA A 163 -5.04 17.21 -16.89
N LEU A 164 -4.32 16.84 -15.83
CA LEU A 164 -2.86 16.87 -15.79
C LEU A 164 -2.25 15.76 -16.67
N GLU A 165 -2.79 14.54 -16.62
CA GLU A 165 -2.35 13.43 -17.49
C GLU A 165 -2.55 13.74 -18.99
N TRP A 166 -3.65 14.43 -19.35
CA TRP A 166 -3.87 14.91 -20.71
C TRP A 166 -2.82 15.94 -21.14
N ARG A 167 -2.46 16.88 -20.26
CA ARG A 167 -1.45 17.90 -20.55
C ARG A 167 -0.06 17.29 -20.70
N GLU A 168 0.29 16.30 -19.88
CA GLU A 168 1.56 15.55 -20.00
C GLU A 168 1.61 14.73 -21.30
N SER A 169 0.48 14.17 -21.74
CA SER A 169 0.35 13.43 -23.00
C SER A 169 0.43 14.34 -24.23
N GLU A 170 -0.20 15.53 -24.21
CA GLU A 170 -0.07 16.53 -25.28
C GLU A 170 1.37 17.04 -25.42
N THR A 171 2.08 17.27 -24.31
CA THR A 171 3.51 17.64 -24.37
C THR A 171 4.41 16.53 -24.91
N PHE A 172 4.01 15.27 -24.80
CA PHE A 172 4.78 14.15 -25.34
C PHE A 172 4.55 13.97 -26.85
N ASP A 173 3.35 14.25 -27.36
CA ASP A 173 3.01 14.13 -28.78
C ASP A 173 3.55 15.29 -29.63
N ASP A 174 3.68 16.50 -29.06
CA ASP A 174 4.32 17.65 -29.73
C ASP A 174 5.83 17.46 -29.93
N HIS A 175 6.51 16.68 -29.08
CA HIS A 175 7.94 16.38 -29.23
C HIS A 175 8.25 15.25 -30.23
N VAL A 176 7.24 14.54 -30.73
CA VAL A 176 7.42 13.45 -31.72
C VAL A 176 7.22 13.91 -33.17
N ARG A 177 6.73 15.14 -33.39
CA ARG A 177 6.40 15.65 -34.74
C ARG A 177 7.41 16.61 -35.39
N LEU A 178 8.61 16.77 -34.83
CA LEU A 178 9.65 17.64 -35.38
C LEU A 178 10.94 16.88 -35.71
N ASP A 179 10.86 15.77 -36.45
CA ASP A 179 12.02 15.19 -37.15
C ASP A 179 11.51 14.31 -38.31
N GLY A 180 11.11 14.95 -39.41
CA GLY A 180 10.64 14.21 -40.58
C GLY A 180 10.09 15.08 -41.70
N ASP A 181 10.86 16.05 -42.18
CA ASP A 181 10.97 16.33 -43.62
C ASP A 181 12.00 17.44 -43.91
N GLN A 182 13.25 17.03 -44.10
CA GLN A 182 14.22 17.77 -44.90
C GLN A 182 15.07 16.78 -45.71
N SER A 183 14.59 16.41 -46.89
CA SER A 183 15.35 15.92 -48.07
C SER A 183 14.30 15.61 -49.15
N GLN A 184 14.29 16.11 -50.39
CA GLN A 184 15.26 16.67 -51.33
C GLN A 184 14.47 17.60 -52.29
N ILE A 185 14.95 18.82 -52.56
CA ILE A 185 15.54 19.23 -53.86
C ILE A 185 14.88 18.59 -55.09
N CYS A 186 14.12 19.43 -55.82
CA CYS A 186 14.27 19.67 -57.26
C CYS A 186 13.78 21.10 -57.55
#